data_AF-A0A831YGV5-F1
#
_entry.id   AF-A0A831YGV5-F1
#
_cell.length_a   1.000
_cell.length_b   1.000
_cell.length_c   1.000
_cell.angle_alpha   90.00
_cell.angle_beta   90.00
_cell.angle_gamma   90.00
#
_symmetry.space_group_name_H-M   'P 1'
#
loop_
_entity.id
_entity.type
_entity.pdbx_description
1 polymer ?
#
loop_
_entity_poly.entity_id
_entity_poly.type
_entity_poly.pdbx_seq_one_letter_code
_entity_poly.pdbx_strand_id
1 'polypeptide(L)' 'KAVEDPEALWSPDAPEELIRQLVERNLILYNIYERQQIFWVDAPPPERDPELGIGRNVAWQTPIHREAVRRALREASS' A
#
# COMPACT_ATOMS: atom_id res chain seq x y z
N LYS A 1 3.91 11.40 1.31
CA LYS A 1 2.46 11.10 1.13
C LYS A 1 2.21 9.59 1.07
N ALA A 2 2.77 8.88 0.07
CA ALA A 2 2.59 7.42 -0.08
C ALA A 2 2.99 6.56 1.14
N VAL A 3 4.01 7.00 1.90
CA VAL A 3 4.42 6.35 3.16
C VAL A 3 3.25 6.25 4.16
N GLU A 4 2.46 7.30 4.30
CA GLU A 4 1.35 7.35 5.26
C GLU A 4 0.04 6.85 4.63
N ASP A 5 -0.15 7.08 3.33
CA ASP A 5 -1.33 6.62 2.58
C ASP A 5 -0.90 5.96 1.27
N PRO A 6 -0.80 4.62 1.22
CA PRO A 6 -0.38 3.91 0.01
C PRO A 6 -1.36 4.06 -1.14
N GLU A 7 -2.62 4.46 -0.88
CA GLU A 7 -3.62 4.75 -1.92
C GLU A 7 -3.17 5.89 -2.85
N ALA A 8 -2.25 6.74 -2.40
CA ALA A 8 -1.64 7.76 -3.25
C ALA A 8 -0.93 7.17 -4.50
N LEU A 9 -0.53 5.89 -4.45
CA LEU A 9 0.07 5.18 -5.58
C LEU A 9 -0.96 4.71 -6.62
N TRP A 10 -2.27 4.79 -6.33
CA TRP A 10 -3.34 4.49 -7.30
C TRP A 10 -3.72 5.71 -8.17
N SER A 11 -3.10 6.86 -7.94
CA SER A 11 -3.33 8.08 -8.71
C SER A 11 -2.80 7.92 -10.15
N PRO A 12 -3.46 8.50 -11.16
CA PRO A 12 -2.92 8.56 -12.53
C PRO A 12 -1.58 9.33 -12.61
N ASP A 13 -1.29 10.19 -11.63
CA ASP A 13 -0.05 10.95 -11.55
C ASP A 13 1.07 10.18 -10.82
N ALA A 14 0.78 8.98 -10.28
CA ALA A 14 1.76 8.17 -9.59
C ALA A 14 2.77 7.58 -10.60
N PRO A 15 4.09 7.66 -10.35
CA PRO A 15 5.09 7.14 -11.28
C PRO A 15 4.98 5.62 -11.44
N GLU A 16 4.62 5.14 -12.63
CA GLU A 16 4.44 3.71 -12.92
C GLU A 16 5.70 2.88 -12.62
N GLU A 17 6.87 3.41 -12.98
CA GLU A 17 8.15 2.74 -12.73
C GLU A 17 8.43 2.56 -11.23
N LEU A 18 8.02 3.53 -10.39
CA LEU A 18 8.12 3.38 -8.94
C LEU A 18 7.20 2.26 -8.45
N ILE A 19 5.95 2.23 -8.91
CA ILE A 19 4.99 1.17 -8.55
C ILE A 19 5.53 -0.20 -8.92
N ARG A 20 6.04 -0.37 -10.15
CA ARG A 20 6.65 -1.61 -10.63
C ARG A 20 7.79 -2.06 -9.71
N GLN A 21 8.71 -1.15 -9.37
CA GLN A 21 9.84 -1.49 -8.50
C GLN A 21 9.42 -1.87 -7.07
N LEU A 22 8.37 -1.25 -6.54
CA LEU A 22 7.83 -1.56 -5.21
C LEU A 22 7.15 -2.93 -5.19
N VAL A 23 6.40 -3.28 -6.24
CA VAL A 23 5.77 -4.60 -6.42
C VAL A 23 6.85 -5.68 -6.58
N GLU A 24 7.85 -5.46 -7.43
CA GLU A 24 8.95 -6.41 -7.67
C GLU A 24 9.77 -6.71 -6.40
N ARG A 25 9.85 -5.74 -5.49
CA ARG A 25 10.52 -5.88 -4.19
C ARG A 25 9.58 -6.36 -3.08
N ASN A 26 8.33 -6.67 -3.40
CA ASN A 26 7.32 -7.13 -2.46
C ASN A 26 7.08 -6.13 -1.30
N LEU A 27 7.21 -4.83 -1.58
CA LEU A 27 6.98 -3.76 -0.59
C LEU A 27 5.51 -3.36 -0.52
N ILE A 28 4.79 -3.46 -1.63
CA ILE A 28 3.37 -3.16 -1.73
C ILE A 28 2.61 -4.30 -2.42
N LEU A 29 1.36 -4.47 -2.04
CA LEU A 29 0.35 -5.13 -2.84
C LEU A 29 -0.39 -4.06 -3.65
N TYR A 30 -0.37 -4.18 -4.97
CA TYR A 30 -0.98 -3.23 -5.91
C TYR A 30 -2.15 -3.90 -6.65
N ASN A 31 -3.20 -3.13 -6.96
CA ASN A 31 -4.43 -3.63 -7.57
C ASN A 31 -5.12 -4.70 -6.70
N ILE A 32 -5.33 -4.35 -5.42
CA ILE A 32 -6.08 -5.19 -4.48
C ILE A 32 -7.48 -5.41 -5.02
N TYR A 33 -7.90 -6.68 -5.08
CA TYR A 33 -9.21 -7.05 -5.58
C TYR A 33 -10.34 -6.56 -4.65
N GLU A 34 -11.52 -6.39 -5.22
CA GLU A 34 -12.68 -5.86 -4.49
C GLU A 34 -13.06 -6.75 -3.30
N ARG A 35 -13.42 -6.11 -2.17
CA ARG A 35 -13.79 -6.79 -0.92
C ARG A 35 -15.30 -6.97 -0.81
N GLN A 36 -15.93 -7.50 -1.85
CA GLN A 36 -17.38 -7.71 -1.87
C GLN A 36 -17.78 -8.93 -1.01
N GLN A 37 -18.93 -8.86 -0.32
CA GLN A 37 -19.45 -9.95 0.51
C GLN A 37 -19.55 -11.30 -0.21
N ILE A 38 -19.79 -11.29 -1.53
CA ILE A 38 -19.87 -12.52 -2.34
C ILE A 38 -18.55 -13.32 -2.37
N PHE A 39 -17.42 -12.70 -2.01
CA PHE A 39 -16.10 -13.34 -1.98
C PHE A 39 -15.69 -13.84 -0.59
N TRP A 40 -16.52 -13.67 0.43
CA TRP A 40 -16.19 -13.99 1.83
C TRP A 40 -17.27 -14.86 2.47
N VAL A 41 -16.83 -15.85 3.26
CA VAL A 41 -17.74 -16.71 4.04
C VAL A 41 -18.41 -15.91 5.16
N ASP A 42 -17.67 -14.95 5.72
CA ASP A 42 -18.02 -14.03 6.78
C ASP A 42 -17.93 -12.58 6.29
N ALA A 43 -17.80 -11.61 7.21
CA ALA A 43 -17.72 -10.20 6.83
C ALA A 43 -16.37 -9.92 6.12
N PRO A 44 -16.38 -9.28 4.93
CA PRO A 44 -15.14 -8.89 4.27
C PRO A 44 -14.32 -7.94 5.16
N PRO A 45 -12.98 -7.96 5.05
CA PRO A 45 -12.15 -6.99 5.74
C PRO A 45 -12.49 -5.56 5.29
N PRO A 46 -12.23 -4.54 6.13
CA PRO A 46 -12.46 -3.15 5.76
C PRO A 46 -11.77 -2.79 4.44
N GLU A 47 -12.40 -1.93 3.65
CA GLU A 47 -11.78 -1.44 2.41
C GLU A 47 -10.50 -0.66 2.65
N ARG A 48 -10.34 -0.05 3.83
CA ARG A 48 -9.20 0.78 4.17
C ARG A 48 -8.91 0.64 5.66
N ASP A 49 -7.63 0.53 5.99
CA ASP A 49 -7.11 0.54 7.35
C ASP A 49 -5.79 1.33 7.37
N PRO A 50 -5.84 2.65 7.64
CA PRO A 50 -4.64 3.49 7.64
C PRO A 50 -3.61 3.11 8.71
N GLU A 51 -4.05 2.56 9.84
CA GLU A 51 -3.14 2.17 10.92
C GLU A 51 -2.22 1.04 10.47
N LEU A 52 -2.79 0.06 9.75
CA LEU A 52 -2.06 -1.04 9.14
C LEU A 52 -1.39 -0.68 7.79
N GLY A 53 -1.70 0.49 7.23
CA GLY A 53 -1.17 0.90 5.93
C GLY A 53 -1.86 0.19 4.76
N ILE A 54 -3.18 0.05 4.84
CA ILE A 54 -4.03 -0.58 3.85
C ILE A 54 -4.92 0.49 3.21
N GLY A 55 -4.70 0.74 1.92
CA GLY A 55 -5.60 1.49 1.05
C GLY A 55 -6.70 0.61 0.45
N ARG A 56 -7.52 1.23 -0.40
CA ARG A 56 -8.57 0.54 -1.14
C ARG A 56 -7.96 -0.39 -2.18
N ASN A 57 -7.03 0.14 -2.98
CA ASN A 57 -6.42 -0.55 -4.12
C ASN A 57 -4.95 -0.90 -3.90
N VAL A 58 -4.30 -0.25 -2.93
CA VAL A 58 -2.86 -0.43 -2.66
C VAL A 58 -2.64 -0.55 -1.15
N ALA A 59 -1.82 -1.50 -0.73
CA ALA A 59 -1.41 -1.67 0.67
C ALA A 59 0.09 -1.91 0.78
N TRP A 60 0.68 -1.55 1.91
CA TRP A 60 1.98 -2.08 2.29
C TRP A 60 1.87 -3.60 2.49
N GLN A 61 2.86 -4.36 2.02
CA GLN A 61 2.84 -5.82 2.13
C GLN A 61 2.77 -6.27 3.59
N THR A 62 3.47 -5.54 4.48
CA THR A 62 3.32 -5.65 5.94
C THR A 62 3.63 -4.28 6.57
N PRO A 63 3.15 -4.02 7.81
CA PRO A 63 3.41 -2.74 8.48
C PRO A 63 4.91 -2.38 8.65
N ILE A 64 5.82 -3.38 8.70
CA ILE A 64 7.26 -3.13 8.82
C ILE A 64 7.87 -2.59 7.52
N HIS A 65 7.32 -2.93 6.34
CA HIS A 65 7.79 -2.37 5.07
C HIS A 65 7.54 -0.85 5.00
N ARG A 66 6.37 -0.40 5.47
CA ARG A 66 6.08 1.03 5.64
C ARG A 66 7.13 1.72 6.51
N GLU A 67 7.44 1.10 7.65
CA GLU A 67 8.40 1.67 8.61
C GLU A 67 9.84 1.67 8.06
N ALA A 68 10.25 0.63 7.34
CA ALA A 68 11.55 0.59 6.68
C ALA A 68 11.71 1.73 5.66
N VAL A 69 10.71 1.95 4.80
CA VAL A 69 10.71 3.06 3.83
C VAL A 69 10.71 4.41 4.55
N ARG A 70 9.91 4.57 5.61
CA ARG A 70 9.87 5.79 6.41
C ARG A 70 11.25 6.13 6.99
N ARG A 71 11.99 5.15 7.49
CA ARG A 71 13.36 5.33 8.02
C ARG A 71 14.35 5.69 6.94
N ALA A 72 14.36 4.96 5.83
CA ALA A 72 15.27 5.23 4.71
C ALA A 72 15.11 6.66 4.15
N LEU A 73 13.87 7.16 4.04
CA LEU A 73 13.62 8.52 3.59
C LEU A 73 14.10 9.59 4.60
N ARG A 74 14.01 9.32 5.91
CA ARG A 74 14.55 10.22 6.94
C ARG A 74 16.06 10.30 6.86
N GLU A 75 16.74 9.15 6.73
CA GLU A 75 18.19 9.07 6.57
C GLU A 75 18.66 9.78 5.30
N ALA A 76 17.95 9.60 4.18
CA ALA A 76 18.28 10.25 2.91
C ALA A 76 18.02 11.77 2.88
N SER A 77 17.21 12.29 3.80
CA SER A 77 16.90 13.72 3.93
C SER A 77 17.79 14.44 4.96
N SER A 78 18.70 13.72 5.61
CA SER A 78 19.65 14.22 6.61
C SER A 78 20.98 14.56 5.97
#